data_AF-A0A352ISV2-F1
#
_entry.id   AF-A0A352ISV2-F1
#
_cell.length_a   1.000
_cell.length_b   1.000
_cell.length_c   1.000
_cell.angle_alpha   90.00
_cell.angle_beta   90.00
_cell.angle_gamma   90.00
#
_symmetry.space_group_name_H-M   'P 1'
#
loop_
_entity.id
_entity.type
_entity.pdbx_description
1 polymer ?
#
loop_
_entity_poly.entity_id
_entity_poly.type
_entity_poly.pdbx_seq_one_letter_code
_entity_poly.pdbx_strand_id
1 'polypeptide(L)'
;GIQPLMKMLLDRGLLHGDCLTVTGQTLAENLADVAPYPEGQDIIHAFDNPIKADSHLRILFGNLAPTGAVAKITGKEGTHFTGRARVFHSEEEAQERILDGTVVAGDVLVIRYEGPKGGPGMREMLSPTSAIMGKGLG
;
A
#
# COMPACT_ATOMS: atom_id res chain seq x y z
N GLY A 1 -20.03 1.02 -7.16
CA GLY A 1 -19.85 1.02 -5.69
C GLY A 1 -19.12 -0.23 -5.24
N ILE A 2 -19.04 -0.49 -3.93
CA ILE A 2 -18.30 -1.64 -3.36
C ILE A 2 -19.12 -2.94 -3.39
N GLN A 3 -20.45 -2.88 -3.26
CA GLN A 3 -21.28 -4.09 -3.18
C GLN A 3 -21.14 -5.04 -4.39
N PRO A 4 -21.10 -4.57 -5.67
CA PRO A 4 -20.89 -5.49 -6.79
C PRO A 4 -19.50 -6.16 -6.75
N LEU A 5 -18.44 -5.45 -6.31
CA LEU A 5 -17.12 -6.05 -6.07
C LEU A 5 -17.18 -7.10 -4.97
N MET A 6 -17.86 -6.82 -3.85
CA MET A 6 -18.03 -7.80 -2.79
C MET A 6 -18.79 -9.03 -3.28
N LYS A 7 -19.83 -8.86 -4.10
CA LYS A 7 -20.56 -9.99 -4.72
C LYS A 7 -19.64 -10.82 -5.62
N MET A 8 -18.85 -10.18 -6.49
CA MET A 8 -17.85 -10.86 -7.32
C MET A 8 -16.82 -11.64 -6.50
N LEU A 9 -16.37 -11.11 -5.36
CA LEU A 9 -15.46 -11.80 -4.45
C LEU A 9 -16.14 -12.96 -3.72
N LEU A 10 -17.39 -12.77 -3.27
CA LEU A 10 -18.20 -13.81 -2.62
C LEU A 10 -18.46 -15.00 -3.56
N ASP A 11 -18.85 -14.73 -4.81
CA ASP A 11 -19.12 -15.76 -5.83
C ASP A 11 -17.86 -16.60 -6.15
N ARG A 12 -16.67 -16.03 -5.91
CA ARG A 12 -15.37 -16.70 -6.03
C ARG A 12 -14.91 -17.40 -4.76
N GLY A 13 -15.69 -17.36 -3.67
CA GLY A 13 -15.30 -17.89 -2.37
C GLY A 13 -14.19 -17.10 -1.67
N LEU A 14 -13.97 -15.85 -2.06
CA LEU A 14 -12.95 -14.96 -1.48
C LEU A 14 -13.49 -14.10 -0.33
N LEU A 15 -14.80 -14.19 -0.05
CA LEU A 15 -15.44 -13.59 1.13
C LEU A 15 -16.26 -14.64 1.88
N HIS A 16 -16.31 -14.47 3.20
CA HIS A 16 -17.17 -15.24 4.09
C HIS A 16 -18.59 -14.66 4.07
N GLY A 17 -19.51 -15.38 3.42
CA GLY A 17 -20.89 -14.93 3.23
C GLY A 17 -21.75 -15.00 4.49
N ASP A 18 -21.38 -15.81 5.47
CA ASP A 18 -22.09 -16.06 6.74
C ASP A 18 -21.83 -14.98 7.80
N CYS A 19 -20.89 -14.07 7.57
CA CYS A 19 -20.62 -12.97 8.49
C CYS A 19 -21.86 -12.07 8.68
N LEU A 20 -22.29 -11.91 9.94
CA LEU A 20 -23.34 -10.97 10.32
C LEU A 20 -22.90 -9.52 10.03
N THR A 21 -23.81 -8.71 9.53
CA THR A 21 -23.58 -7.27 9.31
C THR A 21 -24.50 -6.41 10.19
N VAL A 22 -24.27 -5.09 10.15
CA VAL A 22 -25.08 -4.11 10.89
C VAL A 22 -26.54 -4.04 10.43
N THR A 23 -26.90 -4.64 9.30
CA THR A 23 -28.31 -4.74 8.85
C THR A 23 -29.08 -5.83 9.58
N GLY A 24 -28.40 -6.65 10.41
CA GLY A 24 -28.98 -7.84 11.04
C GLY A 24 -29.04 -9.06 10.13
N GLN A 25 -28.59 -8.92 8.87
CA GLN A 25 -28.47 -9.99 7.89
C GLN A 25 -27.00 -10.39 7.70
N THR A 26 -26.78 -11.59 7.19
CA THR A 26 -25.47 -12.07 6.73
C THR A 26 -24.99 -11.28 5.51
N LEU A 27 -23.68 -11.34 5.23
CA LEU A 27 -23.10 -10.69 4.06
C LEU A 27 -23.72 -11.22 2.76
N ALA A 28 -23.94 -12.53 2.66
CA ALA A 28 -24.55 -13.16 1.49
C ALA A 28 -25.99 -12.67 1.25
N GLU A 29 -26.81 -12.58 2.30
CA GLU A 29 -28.16 -12.04 2.20
C GLU A 29 -28.17 -10.59 1.72
N ASN A 30 -27.28 -9.74 2.26
CA ASN A 30 -27.15 -8.34 1.84
C ASN A 30 -26.70 -8.19 0.37
N LEU A 31 -26.03 -9.19 -0.20
CA LEU A 31 -25.48 -9.16 -1.56
C LEU A 31 -26.35 -9.93 -2.58
N ALA A 32 -27.43 -10.58 -2.15
CA ALA A 32 -28.25 -11.46 -2.99
C ALA A 32 -28.80 -10.73 -4.22
N ASP A 33 -29.35 -9.53 -4.04
CA ASP A 33 -30.02 -8.75 -5.10
C ASP A 33 -29.15 -7.63 -5.68
N VAL A 34 -27.86 -7.59 -5.34
CA VAL A 34 -26.94 -6.57 -5.87
C VAL A 34 -26.70 -6.82 -7.35
N ALA A 35 -27.01 -5.81 -8.17
CA ALA A 35 -26.75 -5.81 -9.60
C ALA A 35 -25.24 -5.86 -9.91
N PRO A 36 -24.82 -6.52 -11.01
CA PRO A 36 -23.43 -6.49 -11.45
C PRO A 36 -23.01 -5.08 -11.86
N TYR A 37 -21.70 -4.90 -12.10
CA TYR A 37 -21.22 -3.67 -12.71
C TYR A 37 -21.81 -3.47 -14.12
N PRO A 38 -22.03 -2.22 -14.57
CA PRO A 38 -22.46 -1.93 -15.93
C PRO A 38 -21.52 -2.54 -16.97
N GLU A 39 -22.08 -3.01 -18.08
CA GLU A 39 -21.26 -3.50 -19.20
C GLU A 39 -20.31 -2.41 -19.72
N GLY A 40 -19.09 -2.80 -20.06
CA GLY A 40 -18.09 -1.92 -20.65
C GLY A 40 -17.35 -0.98 -19.67
N GLN A 41 -17.64 -1.01 -18.37
CA GLN A 41 -16.82 -0.27 -17.40
C GLN A 41 -15.41 -0.86 -17.27
N ASP A 42 -14.43 0.00 -17.03
CA ASP A 42 -13.00 -0.33 -16.95
C ASP A 42 -12.37 0.01 -15.57
N ILE A 43 -13.18 0.38 -14.58
CA ILE A 43 -12.72 0.75 -13.24
C ILE A 43 -12.40 -0.50 -12.42
N ILE A 44 -13.29 -1.50 -12.45
CA ILE A 44 -13.14 -2.76 -11.73
C ILE A 44 -12.86 -3.87 -12.73
N HIS A 45 -11.62 -4.34 -12.73
CA HIS A 45 -11.17 -5.37 -13.64
C HIS A 45 -11.75 -6.75 -13.31
N ALA A 46 -11.99 -7.54 -14.35
CA ALA A 46 -12.28 -8.95 -14.20
C ALA A 46 -11.05 -9.71 -13.67
N PHE A 47 -11.28 -10.82 -12.99
CA PHE A 47 -10.21 -11.57 -12.33
C PHE A 47 -9.25 -12.28 -13.30
N ASP A 48 -9.66 -12.51 -14.54
CA ASP A 48 -8.80 -13.02 -15.62
C ASP A 48 -7.95 -11.91 -16.26
N ASN A 49 -8.29 -10.65 -16.01
CA ASN A 49 -7.53 -9.48 -16.45
C ASN A 49 -7.25 -8.49 -15.29
N PRO A 50 -6.63 -8.93 -14.18
CA PRO A 50 -6.37 -8.06 -13.04
C PRO A 50 -5.23 -7.08 -13.36
N ILE A 51 -5.23 -5.91 -12.71
CA ILE A 51 -4.10 -4.95 -12.80
C ILE A 51 -2.77 -5.62 -12.37
N LYS A 52 -2.85 -6.47 -11.33
CA LYS A 52 -1.74 -7.28 -10.82
C LYS A 52 -2.30 -8.59 -10.29
N ALA A 53 -1.65 -9.70 -10.60
CA ALA A 53 -2.11 -11.03 -10.21
C ALA A 53 -2.17 -11.23 -8.68
N ASP A 54 -1.21 -10.64 -7.95
CA ASP A 54 -1.17 -10.70 -6.49
C ASP A 54 -1.41 -9.33 -5.83
N SER A 55 -1.67 -9.34 -4.52
CA SER A 55 -1.78 -8.14 -3.67
C SER A 55 -0.64 -7.13 -3.84
N HIS A 56 -0.99 -5.84 -3.83
CA HIS A 56 -0.03 -4.75 -3.74
C HIS A 56 0.61 -4.65 -2.35
N LEU A 57 -0.05 -5.10 -1.29
CA LEU A 57 0.51 -5.10 0.05
C LEU A 57 1.44 -6.32 0.21
N ARG A 58 2.71 -6.06 0.50
CA ARG A 58 3.73 -7.06 0.78
C ARG A 58 4.26 -6.87 2.20
N ILE A 59 4.41 -7.98 2.90
CA ILE A 59 5.09 -8.03 4.20
C ILE A 59 6.55 -8.40 3.95
N LEU A 60 7.47 -7.57 4.43
CA LEU A 60 8.90 -7.76 4.28
C LEU A 60 9.52 -8.14 5.62
N PHE A 61 10.36 -9.17 5.62
CA PHE A 61 11.15 -9.60 6.77
C PHE A 61 12.64 -9.58 6.41
N GLY A 62 13.49 -9.50 7.43
CA GLY A 62 14.93 -9.55 7.26
C GLY A 62 15.66 -9.01 8.48
N ASN A 63 16.97 -8.85 8.36
CA ASN A 63 17.81 -8.33 9.45
C ASN A 63 17.42 -6.91 9.92
N LEU A 64 16.91 -6.06 9.02
CA LEU A 64 16.46 -4.70 9.36
C LEU A 64 14.99 -4.63 9.81
N ALA A 65 14.18 -5.65 9.51
CA ALA A 65 12.77 -5.73 9.88
C ALA A 65 12.45 -7.13 10.43
N PRO A 66 13.03 -7.54 11.56
CA PRO A 66 12.89 -8.91 12.09
C PRO A 66 11.45 -9.24 12.49
N THR A 67 10.65 -8.22 12.83
CA THR A 67 9.23 -8.36 13.19
C THR A 67 8.28 -7.98 12.06
N GLY A 68 8.81 -7.74 10.86
CA GLY A 68 8.03 -7.36 9.68
C GLY A 68 7.98 -5.85 9.41
N ALA A 69 7.84 -5.52 8.13
CA ALA A 69 7.51 -4.20 7.59
C ALA A 69 6.47 -4.35 6.47
N VAL A 70 5.79 -3.27 6.11
CA VAL A 70 4.77 -3.26 5.05
C VAL A 70 5.24 -2.37 3.90
N ALA A 71 5.14 -2.87 2.68
CA ALA A 71 5.40 -2.10 1.46
C ALA A 71 4.25 -2.27 0.46
N LYS A 72 4.01 -1.22 -0.33
CA LYS A 72 3.11 -1.26 -1.48
C LYS A 72 3.94 -1.49 -2.75
N ILE A 73 3.80 -2.65 -3.39
CA ILE A 73 4.57 -3.07 -4.57
C ILE A 73 3.64 -3.17 -5.77
N THR A 74 3.86 -2.32 -6.77
CA THR A 74 3.04 -2.22 -7.99
C THR A 74 3.36 -3.29 -9.03
N GLY A 75 4.55 -3.89 -8.98
CA GLY A 75 5.11 -4.77 -9.99
C GLY A 75 5.92 -4.04 -11.07
N LYS A 76 6.03 -2.71 -11.03
CA LYS A 76 6.75 -1.90 -12.03
C LYS A 76 8.12 -1.41 -11.53
N GLU A 77 8.41 -1.55 -10.24
CA GLU A 77 9.64 -1.08 -9.60
C GLU A 77 10.79 -2.10 -9.62
N GLY A 78 10.54 -3.32 -10.13
CA GLY A 78 11.49 -4.43 -10.10
C GLY A 78 11.44 -5.22 -8.80
N THR A 79 12.34 -6.21 -8.66
CA THR A 79 12.35 -7.15 -7.52
C THR A 79 13.52 -6.93 -6.55
N HIS A 80 14.41 -5.99 -6.86
CA HIS A 80 15.62 -5.75 -6.09
C HIS A 80 16.03 -4.28 -6.14
N PHE A 81 16.47 -3.75 -4.99
CA PHE A 81 17.12 -2.45 -4.88
C PHE A 81 18.25 -2.55 -3.85
N THR A 82 19.43 -2.02 -4.20
CA THR A 82 20.58 -1.91 -3.30
C THR A 82 21.17 -0.53 -3.44
N GLY A 83 21.57 0.07 -2.32
CA GLY A 83 22.09 1.42 -2.31
C GLY A 83 22.81 1.77 -1.02
N ARG A 84 23.40 2.96 -0.98
CA ARG A 84 24.07 3.47 0.21
C ARG A 84 23.03 3.94 1.23
N ALA A 85 23.09 3.41 2.45
CA ALA A 85 22.20 3.86 3.52
C ALA A 85 22.47 5.32 3.88
N ARG A 86 21.42 6.14 3.87
CA ARG A 86 21.42 7.50 4.41
C ARG A 86 20.38 7.61 5.50
N VAL A 87 20.87 7.80 6.72
CA VAL A 87 20.08 7.70 7.93
C VAL A 87 19.78 9.09 8.46
N PHE A 88 18.50 9.34 8.71
CA PHE A 88 17.97 10.58 9.28
C PHE A 88 17.12 10.25 10.52
N HIS A 89 17.05 11.18 11.45
CA HIS A 89 16.38 10.99 12.73
C HIS A 89 15.01 11.68 12.84
N SER A 90 14.63 12.44 11.81
CA SER A 90 13.28 12.97 11.68
C SER A 90 12.90 13.21 10.22
N GLU A 91 11.59 13.36 9.96
CA GLU A 91 11.06 13.80 8.66
C GLU A 91 11.70 15.10 8.19
N GLU A 92 11.84 16.08 9.09
CA GLU A 92 12.35 17.43 8.79
C GLU A 92 13.80 17.38 8.31
N GLU A 93 14.65 16.61 9.00
CA GLU A 93 16.04 16.41 8.59
C GLU A 93 16.11 15.73 7.22
N ALA A 94 15.33 14.67 7.00
CA ALA A 94 15.31 13.98 5.71
C ALA A 94 14.85 14.90 4.58
N GLN A 95 13.81 15.69 4.81
CA GLN A 95 13.26 16.67 3.86
C GLN A 95 14.33 17.70 3.46
N GLU A 96 15.01 18.30 4.43
CA GLU A 96 16.08 19.27 4.18
C GLU A 96 17.19 18.66 3.32
N ARG A 97 17.61 17.43 3.62
CA ARG A 97 18.68 16.71 2.90
C ARG A 97 18.29 16.21 1.52
N ILE A 98 17.00 16.04 1.25
CA ILE A 98 16.50 15.81 -0.11
C ILE A 98 16.54 17.12 -0.90
N LEU A 99 16.13 18.23 -0.29
CA LEU A 99 16.02 19.53 -0.96
C LEU A 99 17.39 20.16 -1.24
N ASP A 100 18.36 20.02 -0.33
CA ASP A 100 19.72 20.55 -0.46
C ASP A 100 20.61 19.76 -1.45
N GLY A 101 20.12 18.61 -1.95
CA GLY A 101 20.85 17.75 -2.89
C GLY A 101 21.85 16.79 -2.25
N THR A 102 21.86 16.67 -0.93
CA THR A 102 22.66 15.67 -0.21
C THR A 102 22.25 14.25 -0.63
N VAL A 103 20.94 14.01 -0.78
CA VAL A 103 20.38 12.76 -1.30
C VAL A 103 20.50 12.71 -2.82
N VAL A 104 20.99 11.58 -3.33
CA VAL A 104 21.19 11.33 -4.78
C VAL A 104 20.62 9.99 -5.20
N ALA A 105 20.54 9.76 -6.51
CA ALA A 105 20.06 8.49 -7.06
C ALA A 105 20.89 7.30 -6.55
N GLY A 106 20.21 6.22 -6.18
CA GLY A 106 20.83 5.00 -5.63
C GLY A 106 21.08 5.03 -4.12
N ASP A 107 20.67 6.08 -3.40
CA ASP A 107 20.65 6.07 -1.94
C ASP A 107 19.45 5.25 -1.40
N VAL A 108 19.65 4.57 -0.26
CA VAL A 108 18.58 3.97 0.55
C VAL A 108 18.32 4.90 1.73
N LEU A 109 17.19 5.61 1.71
CA LEU A 109 16.84 6.54 2.77
C LEU A 109 16.23 5.79 3.96
N VAL A 110 16.74 6.06 5.16
CA VAL A 110 16.26 5.49 6.42
C VAL A 110 15.89 6.63 7.34
N ILE A 111 14.59 6.89 7.48
CA ILE A 111 14.07 7.86 8.45
C ILE A 111 13.64 7.07 9.68
N ARG A 112 14.36 7.21 10.79
CA ARG A 112 14.13 6.46 12.03
C ARG A 112 13.68 7.37 13.16
N TYR A 113 13.27 6.74 14.26
CA TYR A 113 12.62 7.39 15.40
C TYR A 113 11.24 7.99 15.10
N GLU A 114 10.60 7.61 14.00
CA GLU A 114 9.23 8.04 13.62
C GLU A 114 8.13 7.01 13.96
N GLY A 115 8.49 5.96 14.70
CA GLY A 115 7.55 4.91 15.10
C GLY A 115 6.56 5.35 16.19
N PRO A 116 5.63 4.47 16.63
CA PRO A 116 4.57 4.80 17.59
C PRO A 116 5.05 5.47 18.89
N LYS A 117 6.26 5.13 19.34
CA LYS A 117 6.88 5.70 20.54
C LYS A 117 7.98 6.71 20.24
N GLY A 118 8.72 6.51 19.15
CA GLY A 118 9.84 7.38 18.80
C GLY A 118 9.37 8.77 18.37
N GLY A 119 8.35 8.81 17.51
CA GLY A 119 7.81 10.04 16.92
C GLY A 119 6.91 10.82 17.86
N PRO A 120 6.43 10.19 18.95
CA PRO A 120 5.10 9.57 19.12
C PRO A 120 4.12 9.48 17.95
N GLY A 121 3.17 8.54 18.05
CA GLY A 121 1.95 8.52 17.23
C GLY A 121 2.08 7.92 15.83
N MET A 122 3.29 7.60 15.38
CA MET A 122 3.55 7.01 14.06
C MET A 122 2.96 7.87 12.94
N ARG A 123 3.44 9.12 12.82
CA ARG A 123 2.95 10.06 11.81
C ARG A 123 3.08 9.51 10.40
N GLU A 124 2.13 9.84 9.54
CA GLU A 124 2.25 9.65 8.10
C GLU A 124 3.17 10.74 7.52
N MET A 125 4.10 10.34 6.66
CA MET A 125 5.11 11.24 6.08
C MET A 125 4.99 11.29 4.55
N LEU A 126 4.23 12.25 4.03
CA LEU A 126 4.08 12.47 2.58
C LEU A 126 5.23 13.31 2.01
N SER A 127 5.75 14.26 2.79
CA SER A 127 6.72 15.27 2.34
C SER A 127 7.98 14.66 1.72
N PRO A 128 8.66 13.68 2.35
CA PRO A 128 9.89 13.11 1.81
C PRO A 128 9.69 12.41 0.47
N THR A 129 8.61 11.63 0.33
CA THR A 129 8.31 10.95 -0.95
C THR A 129 8.02 11.93 -2.07
N SER A 130 7.30 13.02 -1.77
CA SER A 130 6.99 14.08 -2.73
C SER A 130 8.26 14.82 -3.17
N ALA A 131 9.19 15.08 -2.24
CA ALA A 131 10.47 15.71 -2.53
C ALA A 131 11.39 14.83 -3.40
N ILE A 132 11.45 13.52 -3.14
CA ILE A 132 12.19 12.55 -3.96
C ILE A 132 11.67 12.57 -5.40
N MET A 133 10.35 12.46 -5.58
CA MET A 133 9.72 12.52 -6.90
C MET A 133 9.98 13.86 -7.60
N GLY A 134 9.84 14.98 -6.87
CA GLY A 134 10.06 16.33 -7.41
C GLY A 134 11.51 16.60 -7.83
N LYS A 135 12.48 15.88 -7.24
CA LYS A 135 13.89 15.90 -7.64
C LYS A 135 14.23 14.91 -8.76
N GLY A 136 13.25 14.12 -9.23
CA GLY A 136 13.46 13.10 -10.26
C GLY A 136 14.28 11.90 -9.77
N LEU A 137 14.19 11.58 -8.47
CA LEU A 137 14.93 10.49 -7.82
C LEU A 137 14.05 9.27 -7.48
N GLY A 138 12.81 9.26 -7.96
CA GLY A 138 11.82 8.21 -7.67
C GLY A 138 11.82 7.03 -8.62
#